data_AF-A0A6H5HEG5-F1
#
_entry.id   AF-A0A6H5HEG5-F1
#
_cell.length_a   1.000
_cell.length_b   1.000
_cell.length_c   1.000
_cell.angle_alpha   90.00
_cell.angle_beta   90.00
_cell.angle_gamma   90.00
#
_symmetry.space_group_name_H-M   'P 1'
#
loop_
_entity.id
_entity.type
_entity.pdbx_description
1 polymer ?
#
loop_
_entity_poly.entity_id
_entity_poly.type
_entity_poly.pdbx_seq_one_letter_code
_entity_poly.pdbx_strand_id
1 'polypeptide(L)' 'MLKEVSDEDSCCAGCQGRITDRFYLLAVDRQWHLGCLQCAECKLSLDTEITCYSRHGSIYCKHDYHRFWVGI' A
#
# COMPACT_ATOMS: atom_id res chain seq x y z
N MET A 1 9.48 4.51 -5.76
CA MET A 1 8.03 4.55 -5.51
C MET A 1 7.58 5.73 -4.64
N LEU A 2 8.49 6.61 -4.18
CA LEU A 2 8.10 7.84 -3.49
C LEU A 2 7.74 8.94 -4.50
N LYS A 3 6.65 9.68 -4.23
CA LYS A 3 6.27 10.90 -4.94
C LYS A 3 6.07 12.04 -3.94
N GLU A 4 6.41 13.26 -4.35
CA GLU A 4 6.09 14.48 -3.59
C GLU A 4 4.62 14.85 -3.77
N VAL A 5 3.99 15.36 -2.71
CA VAL A 5 2.60 15.84 -2.76
C VAL A 5 2.55 17.14 -3.58
N SER A 6 1.68 17.15 -4.59
CA SER A 6 1.23 18.35 -5.32
C SER A 6 -0.19 18.66 -4.84
N ASP A 7 -0.63 19.93 -4.86
CA ASP A 7 -1.90 20.48 -4.29
C ASP A 7 -3.24 19.76 -4.61
N GLU A 8 -3.23 18.61 -5.28
CA GLU A 8 -4.42 17.77 -5.45
C GLU A 8 -4.65 16.82 -4.26
N ASP A 9 -5.91 16.81 -3.82
CA ASP A 9 -6.52 15.99 -2.77
C ASP A 9 -6.17 14.49 -2.92
N SER A 10 -5.03 14.08 -2.37
CA SER A 10 -4.57 12.69 -2.44
C SER A 10 -5.01 11.96 -1.16
N CYS A 11 -6.01 11.08 -1.27
CA CYS A 11 -6.50 10.28 -0.15
C CYS A 11 -5.73 8.95 -0.03
N CYS A 12 -5.30 8.63 1.19
CA CYS A 12 -4.63 7.37 1.48
C CYS A 12 -5.60 6.19 1.35
N ALA A 13 -5.28 5.22 0.50
CA ALA A 13 -6.11 4.03 0.31
C ALA A 13 -6.18 3.13 1.56
N GLY A 14 -5.21 3.22 2.48
CA GLY A 14 -5.19 2.44 3.72
C GLY A 14 -6.06 2.99 4.82
N CYS A 15 -5.97 4.29 5.12
CA CYS A 15 -6.69 4.91 6.23
C CYS A 15 -7.85 5.85 5.81
N GLN A 16 -8.04 6.06 4.50
CA GLN A 16 -9.02 7.01 3.93
C GLN A 16 -8.80 8.47 4.34
N GLY A 17 -7.73 8.78 5.07
CA GLY A 17 -7.33 10.15 5.42
C GLY A 17 -6.61 10.84 4.27
N ARG A 18 -6.66 12.16 4.25
CA ARG A 18 -5.86 12.99 3.35
C ARG A 18 -4.38 12.81 3.64
N ILE A 19 -3.58 12.67 2.57
CA ILE A 19 -2.13 12.67 2.65
C ILE A 19 -1.64 14.11 2.71
N THR A 20 -1.15 14.51 3.89
CA THR A 20 -0.51 15.81 4.12
C THR A 20 1.01 15.70 4.29
N ASP A 21 1.54 14.47 4.28
CA ASP A 21 2.98 14.21 4.33
C ASP A 21 3.69 14.78 3.10
N ARG A 22 4.96 15.14 3.25
CA ARG A 22 5.76 15.61 2.11
C ARG A 22 5.86 14.57 1.00
N PHE A 23 5.90 13.30 1.38
CA PHE A 23 6.05 12.18 0.46
C PHE A 23 4.99 11.11 0.75
N TYR A 24 4.60 10.41 -0.31
CA TYR A 24 3.72 9.24 -0.23
C TYR A 24 4.23 8.09 -1.09
N LEU A 25 3.68 6.91 -0.85
CA LEU A 25 3.92 5.72 -1.64
C LEU A 25 2.83 5.58 -2.70
N LEU A 26 3.24 5.37 -3.95
CA LEU A 26 2.34 4.98 -5.02
C LEU A 26 2.46 3.48 -5.26
N ALA A 27 1.39 2.75 -4.94
CA ALA A 27 1.32 1.31 -5.12
C ALA A 27 -0.06 0.93 -5.68
N VAL A 28 -0.06 0.16 -6.77
CA VAL A 28 -1.28 -0.34 -7.43
C VAL A 28 -2.24 0.82 -7.77
N ASP A 29 -1.70 1.85 -8.41
CA ASP A 29 -2.41 3.07 -8.83
C ASP A 29 -3.13 3.81 -7.69
N ARG A 30 -2.71 3.58 -6.44
CA ARG A 30 -3.28 4.21 -5.24
C ARG A 30 -2.19 4.83 -4.39
N GLN A 31 -2.54 5.91 -3.69
CA GLN A 31 -1.63 6.62 -2.81
C GLN A 31 -1.76 6.08 -1.38
N TRP A 32 -0.63 6.03 -0.68
CA TRP A 32 -0.55 5.50 0.68
C TRP A 32 0.42 6.33 1.50
N HIS A 33 0.10 6.56 2.78
CA HIS A 33 1.12 6.95 3.73
C HIS A 33 2.19 5.84 3.85
N LEU A 34 3.41 6.22 4.21
CA LEU A 34 4.52 5.28 4.47
C LEU A 34 4.08 4.18 5.46
N GLY A 35 3.41 4.56 6.56
CA GLY A 35 2.91 3.58 7.52
C GLY A 35 1.60 2.89 7.16
N CYS A 36 0.89 3.29 6.10
CA CYS A 36 -0.42 2.72 5.75
C CYS A 36 -0.36 1.61 4.69
N LEU A 37 0.74 1.51 3.94
CA LEU A 37 0.94 0.42 3.00
C LEU A 37 1.34 -0.86 3.76
N GLN A 38 0.35 -1.65 4.15
CA GLN A 38 0.55 -2.86 4.95
C GLN A 38 -0.21 -4.05 4.34
N CYS A 39 0.26 -5.26 4.61
CA CYS A 39 -0.49 -6.48 4.28
C CYS A 39 -1.84 -6.47 5.00
N ALA A 40 -2.93 -6.69 4.27
CA ALA A 40 -4.27 -6.74 4.83
C ALA A 40 -4.43 -7.89 5.85
N GLU A 41 -3.67 -8.98 5.69
CA GLU A 41 -3.68 -10.14 6.57
C GLU A 41 -2.73 -9.97 7.77
N CYS A 42 -1.42 -10.07 7.56
CA CYS A 42 -0.45 -10.06 8.66
C CYS A 42 -0.06 -8.67 9.20
N LYS A 43 -0.56 -7.58 8.60
CA LYS A 43 -0.19 -6.19 8.95
C LYS A 43 1.31 -5.86 8.81
N LEU A 44 2.07 -6.70 8.11
CA LEU A 44 3.45 -6.40 7.77
C LEU A 44 3.49 -5.12 6.93
N SER A 45 4.31 -4.15 7.35
CA SER A 45 4.57 -2.94 6.56
C SER A 45 5.28 -3.29 5.27
N LEU A 46 4.80 -2.73 4.16
CA LEU A 46 5.29 -2.99 2.81
C LEU A 46 5.96 -1.74 2.21
N ASP A 47 6.23 -0.72 3.03
CA ASP A 47 6.94 0.49 2.62
C ASP A 47 8.42 0.24 2.28
N THR A 48 8.99 -0.81 2.85
CA THR A 48 10.35 -1.29 2.57
C THR A 48 10.41 -2.41 1.54
N GLU A 49 9.27 -3.02 1.20
CA GLU A 49 9.19 -4.14 0.27
C GLU A 49 9.22 -3.64 -1.18
N ILE A 50 10.02 -4.31 -2.03
CA ILE A 50 10.12 -3.96 -3.45
C ILE A 50 8.81 -4.27 -4.19
N THR A 51 8.07 -5.29 -3.74
CA THR A 51 6.85 -5.76 -4.39
C THR A 51 5.73 -5.98 -3.39
N CYS A 52 4.54 -5.51 -3.73
CA CYS A 52 3.29 -5.84 -3.06
C CYS A 52 2.28 -6.38 -4.09
N TYR A 53 1.29 -7.12 -3.61
CA TYR A 53 0.28 -7.76 -4.45
C TYR A 53 -1.09 -7.19 -4.10
N SER A 54 -1.95 -6.94 -5.09
CA SER A 54 -3.32 -6.50 -4.83
C SER A 54 -4.34 -7.55 -5.24
N ARG A 55 -5.42 -7.63 -4.47
CA ARG A 55 -6.55 -8.51 -4.75
C ARG A 55 -7.81 -7.91 -4.11
N HIS A 56 -8.86 -7.70 -4.91
CA HIS A 56 -10.17 -7.20 -4.46
C HIS A 56 -10.09 -5.87 -3.67
N GLY A 57 -9.15 -4.99 -4.05
CA GLY A 57 -8.95 -3.70 -3.38
C GLY A 57 -8.08 -3.77 -2.12
N SER A 58 -7.67 -4.96 -1.67
CA SER A 58 -6.73 -5.16 -0.58
C SER A 58 -5.31 -5.39 -1.10
N ILE A 59 -4.32 -4.98 -0.31
CA ILE A 59 -2.89 -5.20 -0.57
C ILE A 59 -2.40 -6.33 0.33
N TYR A 60 -1.50 -7.17 -0.19
CA TYR A 60 -0.93 -8.33 0.50
C TYR A 60 0.59 -8.39 0.32
N CYS A 61 1.28 -8.94 1.31
CA CYS A 61 2.66 -9.36 1.17
C CYS A 61 2.75 -10.59 0.25
N LYS A 62 3.96 -10.88 -0.25
CA LYS A 62 4.19 -12.06 -1.11
C LYS A 62 3.73 -13.36 -0.43
N HIS A 63 4.05 -13.53 0.84
CA HIS A 63 3.75 -14.75 1.59
C HIS A 63 2.24 -15.01 1.66
N ASP A 64 1.46 -14.07 2.19
CA ASP A 64 0.00 -14.23 2.33
C ASP A 64 -0.69 -14.30 0.97
N TYR A 65 -0.21 -13.53 -0.02
CA TYR A 65 -0.75 -13.62 -1.36
C TYR A 65 -0.58 -15.03 -1.96
N HIS A 66 0.61 -15.61 -1.81
CA HIS A 66 0.86 -16.97 -2.29
C HIS A 66 0.06 -18.01 -1.51
N ARG A 67 0.00 -17.88 -0.18
CA ARG A 67 -0.74 -18.80 0.70
C ARG A 67 -2.22 -18.89 0.35
N PHE A 68 -2.88 -17.76 0.07
CA PHE A 68 -4.32 -17.74 -0.17
C PHE A 68 -4.73 -17.98 -1.64
N TRP A 69 -3.92 -17.56 -2.62
CA TRP A 69 -4.33 -17.60 -4.03
C TRP A 69 -3.47 -18.48 -4.93
N VAL A 70 -2.20 -18.74 -4.56
CA VAL A 70 -1.30 -19.58 -5.36
C VAL A 70 -1.22 -21.00 -4.81
N GLY A 71 -1.47 -21.20 -3.51
CA GLY A 71 -1.51 -22.52 -2.88
C GLY A 71 -0.14 -23.20 -2.80
N ILE A 72 0.91 -22.41 -2.56
CA ILE A 72 2.26 -22.91 -2.26
C ILE A 72 2.45 -22.98 -0.74
#